data_AF-E4TZD1-F1
#
_entry.id   AF-E4TZD1-F1
#
_cell.length_a   1.000
_cell.length_b   1.000
_cell.length_c   1.000
_cell.angle_alpha   90.00
_cell.angle_beta   90.00
_cell.angle_gamma   90.00
#
_symmetry.space_group_name_H-M   'P 1'
#
loop_
_entity.id
_entity.type
_entity.pdbx_description
1 polymer ?
#
loop_
_entity_poly.entity_id
_entity_poly.type
_entity_poly.pdbx_seq_one_letter_code
_entity_poly.pdbx_strand_id
1 'polypeptide(L)' 'MSSAVTIIKEIPLDGTKKGVISISKVDEPYGAGSDSVASIGISLAGDSKNPEWKVHLPMGNIDAVVEALKSIK' A
#
# COMPACT_ATOMS: atom_id res chain seq x y z
N MET A 1 11.80 -3.74 -17.47
CA MET A 1 11.01 -4.82 -16.84
C MET A 1 10.14 -4.17 -15.79
N SER A 2 8.84 -4.41 -15.81
CA SER A 2 7.87 -3.74 -14.94
C SER A 2 7.88 -4.38 -13.55
N SER A 3 8.08 -3.57 -12.51
CA SER A 3 7.85 -3.95 -11.11
C SER A 3 6.48 -4.62 -10.98
N ALA A 4 6.43 -5.85 -10.48
CA ALA A 4 5.18 -6.57 -10.30
C ALA A 4 4.44 -5.99 -9.09
N VAL A 5 3.21 -5.54 -9.29
CA VAL A 5 2.33 -5.06 -8.21
C VAL A 5 1.26 -6.12 -7.95
N THR A 6 1.22 -6.63 -6.72
CA THR A 6 0.23 -7.62 -6.28
C THR A 6 -0.63 -7.01 -5.19
N ILE A 7 -1.93 -6.87 -5.43
CA ILE A 7 -2.88 -6.41 -4.40
C ILE A 7 -3.10 -7.56 -3.40
N ILE A 8 -2.84 -7.27 -2.14
CA ILE A 8 -3.01 -8.22 -1.02
C ILE A 8 -4.37 -8.02 -0.36
N LYS A 9 -4.80 -6.75 -0.20
CA LYS A 9 -6.06 -6.42 0.46
C LYS A 9 -6.62 -5.11 -0.03
N GLU A 10 -7.95 -5.05 -0.08
CA GLU A 10 -8.73 -3.83 -0.26
C GLU A 10 -9.61 -3.63 0.97
N ILE A 11 -9.69 -2.40 1.44
CA ILE A 11 -10.44 -1.99 2.63
C ILE A 11 -11.26 -0.76 2.24
N PRO A 12 -12.58 -0.73 2.48
CA PRO A 12 -13.36 0.48 2.26
C PRO A 12 -12.80 1.67 3.06
N LEU A 13 -12.67 2.83 2.42
CA LEU A 13 -12.23 4.05 3.09
C LEU A 13 -13.41 4.65 3.86
N ASP A 14 -13.31 4.62 5.19
CA ASP A 14 -14.35 5.14 6.09
C ASP A 14 -14.65 6.63 5.81
N GLY A 15 -15.92 7.01 5.98
CA GLY A 15 -16.40 8.37 5.67
C GLY A 15 -16.58 8.68 4.18
N THR A 16 -16.35 7.71 3.27
CA THR A 16 -16.55 7.90 1.82
C THR A 16 -17.54 6.89 1.24
N LYS A 17 -18.14 7.21 0.09
CA LYS A 17 -19.08 6.30 -0.60
C LYS A 17 -18.39 5.22 -1.44
N LYS A 18 -17.21 5.54 -1.97
CA LYS A 18 -16.51 4.71 -2.96
C LYS A 18 -15.02 4.56 -2.68
N GLY A 19 -14.48 5.28 -1.71
CA GLY A 19 -13.06 5.27 -1.47
C GLY A 19 -12.59 3.91 -0.96
N VAL A 20 -11.33 3.60 -1.24
CA VAL A 20 -10.69 2.33 -0.89
C VAL A 20 -9.25 2.59 -0.46
N ILE A 21 -8.84 1.86 0.57
CA ILE A 21 -7.45 1.69 0.98
C ILE A 21 -6.98 0.35 0.38
N SER A 22 -5.93 0.38 -0.44
CA SER A 22 -5.34 -0.82 -1.02
C SER A 22 -3.98 -1.12 -0.38
N ILE A 23 -3.77 -2.37 0.00
CA ILE A 23 -2.48 -2.87 0.47
C ILE A 23 -1.93 -3.77 -0.63
N SER A 24 -0.76 -3.43 -1.15
CA SER A 24 -0.11 -4.15 -2.24
C SER A 24 1.34 -4.47 -1.91
N LYS A 25 1.86 -5.55 -2.49
CA LYS A 25 3.29 -5.80 -2.57
C LYS A 25 3.80 -5.30 -3.91
N VAL A 26 4.91 -4.57 -3.91
CA VAL A 26 5.60 -4.13 -5.12
C VAL A 26 6.98 -4.75 -5.14
N ASP A 27 7.26 -5.56 -6.15
CA ASP A 27 8.56 -6.18 -6.35
C ASP A 27 9.46 -5.27 -7.19
N GLU A 28 10.71 -5.11 -6.75
CA GLU A 28 11.72 -4.30 -7.43
C GLU A 28 11.24 -2.88 -7.80
N PRO A 29 10.64 -2.11 -6.86
CA PRO A 29 10.04 -0.80 -7.13
C PRO A 29 11.07 0.25 -7.59
N TYR A 30 12.36 0.03 -7.30
CA TYR A 30 13.46 0.94 -7.62
C TYR A 30 14.43 0.35 -8.65
N GLY A 31 14.01 -0.69 -9.37
CA GLY A 31 14.80 -1.37 -10.39
C GLY A 31 15.27 -2.76 -9.97
N ALA A 32 15.88 -3.47 -10.93
CA ALA A 32 16.29 -4.86 -10.76
C ALA A 32 17.24 -5.03 -9.56
N GLY A 33 16.97 -6.03 -8.73
CA GLY A 33 17.71 -6.33 -7.51
C GLY A 33 17.36 -5.45 -6.30
N SER A 34 16.43 -4.49 -6.43
CA SER A 34 15.92 -3.75 -5.26
C SER A 34 14.93 -4.60 -4.47
N ASP A 35 14.97 -4.46 -3.15
CA ASP A 35 14.06 -5.18 -2.26
C ASP A 35 12.60 -4.81 -2.53
N SER A 36 11.71 -5.79 -2.36
CA SER A 36 10.27 -5.55 -2.41
C SER A 36 9.83 -4.60 -1.28
N VAL A 37 8.74 -3.88 -1.53
CA VAL A 37 8.10 -3.00 -0.54
C VAL A 37 6.62 -3.34 -0.40
N ALA A 38 6.06 -3.06 0.77
CA ALA A 38 4.62 -2.93 0.90
C ALA A 38 4.22 -1.54 0.42
N SER A 39 3.07 -1.42 -0.25
CA SER A 39 2.50 -0.17 -0.71
C SER A 39 1.11 -0.02 -0.13
N ILE A 40 0.86 1.12 0.52
CA ILE A 40 -0.47 1.50 1.01
C ILE A 40 -0.99 2.59 0.09
N GLY A 41 -2.05 2.28 -0.65
CA GLY A 41 -2.75 3.18 -1.54
C GLY A 41 -4.06 3.69 -0.95
N ILE A 42 -4.42 4.93 -1.24
CA ILE A 42 -5.73 5.51 -0.95
C ILE A 42 -6.30 6.05 -2.26
N SER A 43 -7.49 5.58 -2.62
CA SER A 43 -8.28 6.12 -3.73
C SER A 43 -9.62 6.61 -3.22
N LEU A 44 -10.05 7.81 -3.62
CA LEU A 44 -11.41 8.32 -3.37
C LEU A 44 -12.37 7.85 -4.46
N ALA A 45 -11.86 7.57 -5.66
CA ALA A 45 -12.63 7.09 -6.80
C ALA A 45 -12.95 5.58 -6.73
N GLY A 46 -12.22 4.83 -5.89
CA GLY A 46 -12.37 3.38 -5.74
C GLY A 46 -11.46 2.55 -6.65
N ASP A 47 -10.43 3.16 -7.25
CA ASP A 47 -9.44 2.43 -8.06
C ASP A 47 -8.25 2.00 -7.20
N SER A 48 -8.30 0.76 -6.71
CA SER A 48 -7.23 0.18 -5.91
C SER A 48 -5.93 -0.09 -6.67
N LYS A 49 -5.98 -0.18 -8.01
CA LYS A 49 -4.80 -0.42 -8.86
C LYS A 49 -4.03 0.87 -9.12
N ASN A 50 -4.75 1.98 -9.22
CA ASN A 50 -4.16 3.31 -9.44
C ASN A 50 -4.65 4.30 -8.38
N PRO A 51 -4.27 4.10 -7.11
CA PRO A 51 -4.67 5.00 -6.04
C PRO A 51 -4.06 6.39 -6.22
N GLU A 52 -4.83 7.44 -5.92
CA GLU A 52 -4.39 8.84 -5.97
C GLU A 52 -3.20 9.12 -5.05
N TRP A 53 -3.18 8.52 -3.87
CA TRP A 53 -2.05 8.60 -2.94
C TRP A 53 -1.52 7.21 -2.64
N LYS A 54 -0.19 7.06 -2.63
CA LYS A 54 0.46 5.82 -2.21
C LYS A 54 1.78 6.09 -1.52
N VAL A 55 2.10 5.24 -0.55
CA VAL A 55 3.39 5.25 0.16
C VAL A 55 4.00 3.86 0.11
N HIS A 56 5.31 3.79 -0.13
CA HIS A 56 6.09 2.56 -0.08
C HIS A 56 6.76 2.41 1.28
N LEU A 57 6.58 1.24 1.89
CA LEU A 57 7.15 0.84 3.17
C LEU A 57 8.11 -0.33 2.93
N PRO A 58 9.40 -0.20 3.30
CA PRO A 58 10.32 -1.33 3.28
C PRO A 58 9.78 -2.47 4.16
N MET A 59 9.93 -3.72 3.69
CA MET A 59 9.39 -4.89 4.39
C MET A 59 9.89 -4.99 5.84
N GLY A 60 11.17 -4.66 6.07
CA GLY A 60 11.77 -4.70 7.41
C GLY A 60 11.21 -3.68 8.41
N ASN A 61 10.41 -2.70 7.97
CA ASN A 61 9.80 -1.69 8.85
C ASN A 61 8.32 -1.96 9.14
N ILE A 62 7.70 -2.97 8.53
CA ILE A 62 6.24 -3.18 8.62
C ILE A 62 5.78 -3.35 10.07
N ASP A 63 6.44 -4.19 10.86
CA ASP A 63 6.01 -4.46 12.23
C ASP A 63 6.05 -3.20 13.11
N ALA A 64 7.11 -2.41 13.00
CA ALA A 64 7.23 -1.15 13.73
C ALA A 64 6.14 -0.13 13.33
N VAL A 65 5.81 -0.05 12.03
CA VAL A 65 4.72 0.81 11.54
C VAL A 65 3.37 0.31 12.04
N VAL A 66 3.12 -1.00 12.04
CA VAL A 66 1.88 -1.59 12.56
C VAL A 66 1.72 -1.28 14.04
N GLU A 67 2.77 -1.44 14.84
CA GLU A 67 2.74 -1.10 16.27
C GLU A 67 2.50 0.39 16.51
N ALA A 68 3.14 1.26 15.72
CA ALA A 68 2.89 2.71 15.79
C ALA A 68 1.45 3.08 15.39
N LEU A 69 0.87 2.41 14.38
CA LEU A 69 -0.52 2.64 13.99
C LEU A 69 -1.51 2.18 15.06
N LYS A 70 -1.20 1.08 15.77
CA LYS A 70 -2.04 0.59 16.88
C LYS A 70 -2.07 1.54 18.08
N SER A 71 -0.99 2.28 18.34
CA SER A 71 -0.91 3.20 19.49
C SER A 71 -1.62 4.54 19.29
N ILE A 72 -2.00 4.86 18.05
CA ILE A 72 -2.82 6.05 17.74
C ILE A 72 -4.28 5.86 18.19
N LYS A 73 -4.70 4.62 18.39
CA LYS A 73 -6.08 4.23 18.72
C LYS A 73 -6.42 4.34 20.18
#